data_AF-A0A2S6IDX8-F1
#
_entry.id   AF-A0A2S6IDX8-F1
#
_cell.length_a   1.000
_cell.length_b   1.000
_cell.length_c   1.000
_cell.angle_alpha   90.00
_cell.angle_beta   90.00
_cell.angle_gamma   90.00
#
_symmetry.space_group_name_H-M   'P 1'
#
loop_
_entity.id
_entity.type
_entity.pdbx_description
1 polymer ?
#
loop_
_entity_poly.entity_id
_entity_poly.type
_entity_poly.pdbx_seq_one_letter_code
_entity_poly.pdbx_strand_id
1 'polypeptide(L)'
;MEESREWESLRGLVEQELRGSQAQLAAAASGEDALQAVAERLARQAWAAMAVRAQPPLRRSTWRTWWLLRRYRALSLSGRLAVALVVLHRWLAAHRLHDEDVQALLEHQWLWLTVGPGDSFDAWHEADVPLLDTALAGVALPQSTRERCLTVGADADRLALLLTYTVAIVEGSLFSAAHDEESLRSLGVVLALAAEDGVSGPPAAWFARLLRQDRHGWGVSLSAEELHQLRARTSV
;
A
#
# COMPACT_ATOMS: atom_id res chain seq x y z
N MET A 1 20.12 21.66 -9.50
CA MET A 1 19.82 21.79 -10.94
C MET A 1 19.67 20.44 -11.63
N GLU A 2 20.43 19.42 -11.23
CA GLU A 2 20.35 18.06 -11.83
C GLU A 2 19.02 17.35 -11.53
N GLU A 3 18.53 17.43 -10.28
CA GLU A 3 17.20 16.92 -9.87
C GLU A 3 16.03 17.45 -10.73
N SER A 4 16.07 18.73 -11.12
CA SER A 4 14.97 19.33 -11.90
C SER A 4 14.84 18.75 -13.30
N ARG A 5 15.97 18.34 -13.91
CA ARG A 5 15.99 17.73 -15.25
C ARG A 5 15.55 16.27 -15.22
N GLU A 6 15.89 15.57 -14.14
CA GLU A 6 15.47 14.18 -13.93
C GLU A 6 13.95 14.10 -13.73
N TRP A 7 13.37 15.06 -13.01
CA TRP A 7 11.92 15.19 -12.84
C TRP A 7 11.16 15.52 -14.13
N GLU A 8 11.69 16.41 -14.96
CA GLU A 8 11.08 16.73 -16.27
C GLU A 8 11.15 15.55 -17.24
N SER A 9 12.25 14.79 -17.22
CA SER A 9 12.42 13.56 -18.01
C SER A 9 11.41 12.48 -17.61
N LEU A 10 11.25 12.24 -16.30
CA LEU A 10 10.29 11.26 -15.79
C LEU A 10 8.84 11.66 -16.09
N ARG A 11 8.51 12.95 -16.01
CA ARG A 11 7.18 13.46 -16.41
C ARG A 11 6.89 13.16 -17.88
N GLY A 12 7.85 13.41 -18.78
CA GLY A 12 7.69 13.14 -20.21
C GLY A 12 7.45 11.66 -20.54
N LEU A 13 8.16 10.75 -19.85
CA LEU A 13 7.97 9.29 -20.03
C LEU A 13 6.59 8.83 -19.55
N VAL A 14 6.13 9.31 -18.40
CA VAL A 14 4.78 8.99 -17.88
C VAL A 14 3.69 9.51 -18.82
N GLU A 15 3.83 10.73 -19.33
CA GLU A 15 2.89 11.30 -20.31
C GLU A 15 2.86 10.53 -21.63
N GLN A 16 4.00 9.96 -22.06
CA GLN A 16 4.09 9.15 -23.27
C GLN A 16 3.44 7.78 -23.08
N GLU A 17 3.65 7.14 -21.92
CA GLU A 17 3.10 5.84 -21.57
C GLU A 17 1.59 5.90 -21.30
N LEU A 18 1.12 6.99 -20.69
CA LEU A 18 -0.30 7.34 -20.58
C LEU A 18 -0.95 7.52 -21.95
N ARG A 19 -0.31 8.26 -22.86
CA ARG A 19 -0.83 8.45 -24.23
C ARG A 19 -0.91 7.12 -25.00
N GLY A 20 0.07 6.24 -24.84
CA GLY A 20 0.06 4.90 -25.43
C GLY A 20 -1.09 4.03 -24.89
N SER A 21 -1.29 4.05 -23.57
CA SER A 21 -2.36 3.30 -22.89
C SER A 21 -3.76 3.83 -23.22
N GLN A 22 -3.92 5.16 -23.31
CA GLN A 22 -5.16 5.81 -23.75
C GLN A 22 -5.55 5.43 -25.18
N ALA A 23 -4.59 5.37 -26.11
CA ALA A 23 -4.86 4.99 -27.50
C ALA A 23 -5.29 3.52 -27.64
N GLN A 24 -4.69 2.61 -26.87
CA GLN A 24 -5.06 1.19 -26.88
C GLN A 24 -6.43 0.92 -26.26
N LEU A 25 -6.80 1.65 -25.21
CA LEU A 25 -8.08 1.48 -24.54
C LEU A 25 -9.23 2.22 -25.25
N ALA A 26 -8.94 3.35 -25.91
CA ALA A 26 -9.92 4.02 -26.77
C ALA A 26 -10.30 3.19 -28.00
N ALA A 27 -9.41 2.31 -28.45
CA ALA A 27 -9.73 1.32 -29.47
C ALA A 27 -10.59 0.15 -28.97
N ALA A 28 -10.66 -0.07 -27.64
CA ALA A 28 -11.36 -1.19 -27.01
C ALA A 28 -12.71 -0.82 -26.37
N ALA A 29 -12.95 0.45 -26.05
CA ALA A 29 -14.14 0.92 -25.34
C ALA A 29 -15.17 1.54 -26.30
N SER A 30 -16.31 0.88 -26.51
CA SER A 30 -17.45 1.45 -27.28
C SER A 30 -18.38 2.24 -26.34
N GLY A 31 -18.07 3.51 -26.10
CA GLY A 31 -18.96 4.42 -25.36
C GLY A 31 -18.20 5.48 -24.55
N GLU A 32 -18.79 6.67 -24.43
CA GLU A 32 -18.23 7.83 -23.71
C GLU A 32 -17.99 7.53 -22.22
N ASP A 33 -18.93 6.83 -21.58
CA ASP A 33 -18.82 6.41 -20.16
C ASP A 33 -17.65 5.44 -19.91
N ALA A 34 -17.38 4.54 -20.87
CA ALA A 34 -16.29 3.57 -20.75
C ALA A 34 -14.91 4.25 -20.91
N LEU A 35 -14.83 5.27 -21.78
CA LEU A 35 -13.63 6.10 -21.93
C LEU A 35 -13.35 6.93 -20.67
N GLN A 36 -14.40 7.50 -20.07
CA GLN A 36 -14.32 8.25 -18.81
C GLN A 36 -13.78 7.35 -17.67
N ALA A 37 -14.36 6.16 -17.49
CA ALA A 37 -13.95 5.22 -16.44
C ALA A 37 -12.51 4.71 -16.62
N VAL A 38 -12.07 4.52 -17.87
CA VAL A 38 -10.67 4.20 -18.18
C VAL A 38 -9.74 5.37 -17.86
N ALA A 39 -10.11 6.59 -18.28
CA ALA A 39 -9.29 7.77 -18.06
C ALA A 39 -9.12 8.07 -16.56
N GLU A 40 -10.18 7.92 -15.76
CA GLU A 40 -10.14 8.07 -14.30
C GLU A 40 -9.24 7.00 -13.64
N ARG A 41 -9.25 5.77 -14.15
CA ARG A 41 -8.38 4.69 -13.67
C ARG A 41 -6.91 4.96 -14.01
N LEU A 42 -6.62 5.38 -15.24
CA LEU A 42 -5.27 5.75 -15.66
C LEU A 42 -4.75 6.96 -14.90
N ALA A 43 -5.60 7.97 -14.66
CA ALA A 43 -5.25 9.13 -13.85
C ALA A 43 -4.94 8.73 -12.40
N ARG A 44 -5.74 7.83 -11.80
CA ARG A 44 -5.46 7.25 -10.48
C ARG A 44 -4.13 6.51 -10.44
N GLN A 45 -3.85 5.69 -11.44
CA GLN A 45 -2.60 4.93 -11.54
C GLN A 45 -1.37 5.85 -11.71
N ALA A 46 -1.46 6.83 -12.60
CA ALA A 46 -0.38 7.80 -12.82
C ALA A 46 -0.15 8.67 -11.59
N TRP A 47 -1.22 9.08 -10.90
CA TRP A 47 -1.12 9.85 -9.68
C TRP A 47 -0.49 9.03 -8.56
N ALA A 48 -0.92 7.78 -8.34
CA ALA A 48 -0.30 6.89 -7.34
C ALA A 48 1.21 6.70 -7.62
N ALA A 49 1.58 6.46 -8.88
CA ALA A 49 2.98 6.33 -9.29
C ALA A 49 3.78 7.63 -9.05
N MET A 50 3.19 8.80 -9.30
CA MET A 50 3.83 10.09 -9.06
C MET A 50 3.90 10.44 -7.57
N ALA A 51 2.86 10.14 -6.80
CA ALA A 51 2.78 10.44 -5.38
C ALA A 51 3.69 9.55 -4.54
N VAL A 52 3.96 8.31 -4.99
CA VAL A 52 5.02 7.47 -4.40
C VAL A 52 6.41 7.99 -4.74
N ARG A 53 6.61 8.58 -5.92
CA ARG A 53 7.90 9.15 -6.34
C ARG A 53 8.19 10.53 -5.73
N ALA A 54 7.17 11.36 -5.54
CA ALA A 54 7.29 12.73 -5.03
C ALA A 54 7.49 12.81 -3.50
N GLN A 55 7.60 11.66 -2.83
CA GLN A 55 7.68 11.60 -1.39
C GLN A 55 9.00 12.22 -0.92
N PRO A 56 8.97 12.99 0.18
CA PRO A 56 10.20 13.51 0.73
C PRO A 56 11.15 12.33 0.91
N PRO A 57 12.44 12.46 0.58
CA PRO A 57 13.40 11.44 0.92
C PRO A 57 13.17 11.11 2.39
N LEU A 58 13.37 9.87 2.80
CA LEU A 58 13.67 9.58 4.20
C LEU A 58 14.93 10.41 4.54
N ARG A 59 14.79 11.74 4.74
CA ARG A 59 15.88 12.71 4.86
C ARG A 59 16.64 12.49 6.18
N ARG A 60 16.06 11.64 7.04
CA ARG A 60 16.69 10.99 8.18
C ARG A 60 16.43 9.49 8.15
N SER A 61 16.66 8.83 7.02
CA SER A 61 16.84 7.37 6.98
C SER A 61 18.05 7.09 7.85
N THR A 62 17.79 6.88 9.14
CA THR A 62 18.82 6.43 10.05
C THR A 62 19.22 5.04 9.60
N TRP A 63 20.48 4.69 9.80
CA TRP A 63 20.98 3.32 9.63
C TRP A 63 20.06 2.27 10.30
N ARG A 64 19.27 2.66 11.31
CA ARG A 64 18.25 1.83 11.98
C ARG A 64 17.14 1.39 11.04
N THR A 65 16.59 2.27 10.19
CA THR A 65 15.53 1.90 9.22
C THR A 65 16.07 0.87 8.22
N TRP A 66 17.28 1.08 7.70
CA TRP A 66 17.94 0.11 6.81
C TRP A 66 18.19 -1.24 7.48
N TRP A 67 18.60 -1.23 8.75
CA TRP A 67 18.85 -2.46 9.50
C TRP A 67 17.55 -3.23 9.77
N LEU A 68 16.46 -2.54 10.10
CA LEU A 68 15.13 -3.14 10.24
C LEU A 68 14.64 -3.75 8.93
N LEU A 69 14.80 -3.04 7.81
CA LEU A 69 14.39 -3.51 6.49
C LEU A 69 15.10 -4.79 6.03
N ARG A 70 16.37 -4.98 6.40
CA ARG A 70 17.11 -6.22 6.06
C ARG A 70 16.41 -7.48 6.58
N ARG A 71 15.68 -7.39 7.69
CA ARG A 71 14.94 -8.52 8.29
C ARG A 71 13.73 -8.93 7.46
N TYR A 72 13.15 -8.02 6.68
CA TYR A 72 11.95 -8.25 5.88
C TYR A 72 12.23 -8.41 4.38
N ARG A 73 13.49 -8.24 3.95
CA ARG A 73 13.89 -8.37 2.53
C ARG A 73 13.58 -9.75 1.94
N ALA A 74 13.62 -10.81 2.75
CA ALA A 74 13.31 -12.17 2.32
C ALA A 74 11.80 -12.44 2.17
N LEU A 75 10.94 -11.57 2.72
CA LEU A 75 9.50 -11.72 2.62
C LEU A 75 9.02 -11.35 1.22
N SER A 76 7.96 -12.02 0.78
CA SER A 76 7.20 -11.66 -0.41
C SER A 76 6.44 -10.35 -0.21
N LEU A 77 5.80 -9.87 -1.26
CA LEU A 77 4.84 -8.77 -1.18
C LEU A 77 3.76 -9.04 -0.12
N SER A 78 3.10 -10.20 -0.16
CA SER A 78 2.12 -10.61 0.84
C SER A 78 2.69 -10.64 2.26
N GLY A 79 3.93 -11.10 2.43
CA GLY A 79 4.60 -11.06 3.73
C GLY A 79 4.84 -9.64 4.23
N ARG A 80 5.24 -8.71 3.35
CA ARG A 80 5.45 -7.30 3.70
C ARG A 80 4.15 -6.58 4.02
N LEU A 81 3.09 -6.86 3.26
CA LEU A 81 1.75 -6.36 3.55
C LEU A 81 1.30 -6.82 4.93
N ALA A 82 1.43 -8.10 5.25
CA ALA A 82 1.05 -8.63 6.55
C ALA A 82 1.82 -7.95 7.70
N VAL A 83 3.12 -7.67 7.53
CA VAL A 83 3.89 -6.88 8.50
C VAL A 83 3.32 -5.46 8.64
N ALA A 84 3.04 -4.76 7.54
CA ALA A 84 2.49 -3.41 7.56
C ALA A 84 1.12 -3.35 8.25
N LEU A 85 0.23 -4.31 7.96
CA LEU A 85 -1.09 -4.41 8.59
C LEU A 85 -1.00 -4.63 10.10
N VAL A 86 -0.06 -5.48 10.57
CA VAL A 86 0.17 -5.68 12.01
C VAL A 86 0.70 -4.40 12.68
N VAL A 87 1.63 -3.70 12.02
CA VAL A 87 2.18 -2.44 12.52
C VAL A 87 1.08 -1.38 12.63
N LEU A 88 0.26 -1.25 11.59
CA LEU A 88 -0.84 -0.29 11.55
C LEU A 88 -1.91 -0.61 12.59
N HIS A 89 -2.27 -1.88 12.77
CA HIS A 89 -3.19 -2.30 13.83
C HIS A 89 -2.65 -1.93 15.23
N ARG A 90 -1.37 -2.16 15.49
CA ARG A 90 -0.71 -1.75 16.74
C ARG A 90 -0.68 -0.23 16.93
N TRP A 91 -0.48 0.53 15.85
CA TRP A 91 -0.52 1.99 15.88
C TRP A 91 -1.92 2.50 16.24
N LEU A 92 -2.96 1.97 15.59
CA LEU A 92 -4.35 2.30 15.93
C LEU A 92 -4.66 1.97 17.40
N ALA A 93 -4.21 0.81 17.88
CA ALA A 93 -4.38 0.41 19.28
C ALA A 93 -3.63 1.33 20.26
N ALA A 94 -2.39 1.72 19.95
CA ALA A 94 -1.59 2.64 20.77
C ALA A 94 -2.25 4.01 20.93
N HIS A 95 -2.91 4.50 19.86
CA HIS A 95 -3.67 5.74 19.87
C HIS A 95 -5.13 5.56 20.31
N ARG A 96 -5.59 4.34 20.62
CA ARG A 96 -7.00 4.01 20.90
C ARG A 96 -7.96 4.52 19.82
N LEU A 97 -7.49 4.58 18.58
CA LEU A 97 -8.29 5.04 17.45
C LEU A 97 -9.16 3.90 16.93
N HIS A 98 -10.47 4.09 16.99
CA HIS A 98 -11.44 3.20 16.38
C HIS A 98 -12.21 3.97 15.30
N ASP A 99 -12.04 3.54 14.05
CA ASP A 99 -12.66 4.12 12.87
C ASP A 99 -13.06 2.97 11.93
N GLU A 100 -14.36 2.86 11.64
CA GLU A 100 -14.93 1.75 10.86
C GLU A 100 -14.42 1.73 9.42
N ASP A 101 -14.23 2.90 8.81
CA ASP A 101 -13.73 3.01 7.43
C ASP A 101 -12.26 2.55 7.35
N VAL A 102 -11.46 2.92 8.36
CA VAL A 102 -10.08 2.42 8.49
C VAL A 102 -10.08 0.91 8.69
N GLN A 103 -10.94 0.36 9.55
CA GLN A 103 -11.02 -1.09 9.75
C GLN A 103 -11.44 -1.80 8.46
N ALA A 104 -12.43 -1.29 7.73
CA ALA A 104 -12.87 -1.85 6.46
C ALA A 104 -11.73 -1.92 5.44
N LEU A 105 -10.91 -0.86 5.34
CA LEU A 105 -9.72 -0.86 4.48
C LEU A 105 -8.70 -1.93 4.93
N LEU A 106 -8.42 -2.03 6.23
CA LEU A 106 -7.47 -3.05 6.74
C LEU A 106 -7.97 -4.48 6.49
N GLU A 107 -9.26 -4.74 6.71
CA GLU A 107 -9.88 -6.04 6.43
C GLU A 107 -9.76 -6.40 4.96
N HIS A 108 -10.08 -5.46 4.07
CA HIS A 108 -9.92 -5.65 2.64
C HIS A 108 -8.46 -5.96 2.24
N GLN A 109 -7.48 -5.28 2.85
CA GLN A 109 -6.06 -5.57 2.61
C GLN A 109 -5.63 -6.93 3.19
N TRP A 110 -6.22 -7.40 4.30
CA TRP A 110 -5.99 -8.77 4.78
C TRP A 110 -6.51 -9.82 3.81
N LEU A 111 -7.62 -9.56 3.11
CA LEU A 111 -8.17 -10.47 2.11
C LEU A 111 -7.20 -10.71 0.95
N TRP A 112 -6.31 -9.77 0.62
CA TRP A 112 -5.26 -9.99 -0.38
C TRP A 112 -4.46 -11.27 -0.12
N LEU A 113 -4.20 -11.61 1.14
CA LEU A 113 -3.42 -12.79 1.50
C LEU A 113 -4.10 -14.10 1.12
N THR A 114 -5.41 -14.10 0.82
CA THR A 114 -6.15 -15.29 0.36
C THR A 114 -6.41 -15.27 -1.15
N VAL A 115 -6.07 -14.18 -1.85
CA VAL A 115 -6.26 -14.05 -3.30
C VAL A 115 -5.34 -15.02 -4.05
N GLY A 116 -5.96 -15.97 -4.74
CA GLY A 116 -5.32 -16.95 -5.61
C GLY A 116 -5.27 -16.48 -7.07
N PRO A 117 -4.64 -17.27 -7.97
CA PRO A 117 -4.83 -17.07 -9.40
C PRO A 117 -6.30 -17.31 -9.80
N GLY A 118 -6.88 -16.44 -10.63
CA GLY A 118 -8.24 -16.55 -11.16
C GLY A 118 -9.21 -15.50 -10.58
N ASP A 119 -10.50 -15.84 -10.55
CA ASP A 119 -11.63 -14.93 -10.25
C ASP A 119 -11.54 -14.21 -8.90
N SER A 120 -10.73 -14.69 -7.95
CA SER A 120 -10.54 -14.03 -6.66
C SER A 120 -9.83 -12.67 -6.76
N PHE A 121 -9.04 -12.44 -7.81
CA PHE A 121 -8.36 -11.17 -8.00
C PHE A 121 -9.34 -10.05 -8.38
N ASP A 122 -10.18 -10.29 -9.40
CA ASP A 122 -11.13 -9.29 -9.89
C ASP A 122 -12.13 -8.91 -8.79
N ALA A 123 -12.66 -9.91 -8.07
CA ALA A 123 -13.57 -9.67 -6.96
C ALA A 123 -12.93 -8.86 -5.82
N TRP A 124 -11.63 -9.05 -5.56
CA TRP A 124 -10.90 -8.23 -4.59
C TRP A 124 -10.70 -6.82 -5.13
N HIS A 125 -10.19 -6.67 -6.36
CA HIS A 125 -9.83 -5.38 -6.95
C HIS A 125 -11.04 -4.46 -7.21
N GLU A 126 -12.20 -5.03 -7.53
CA GLU A 126 -13.45 -4.30 -7.81
C GLU A 126 -14.27 -3.97 -6.55
N ALA A 127 -13.81 -4.38 -5.37
CA ALA A 127 -14.52 -4.11 -4.12
C ALA A 127 -14.59 -2.59 -3.84
N ASP A 128 -15.80 -2.09 -3.59
CA ASP A 128 -16.02 -0.72 -3.13
C ASP A 128 -15.68 -0.61 -1.63
N VAL A 129 -14.47 -0.14 -1.34
CA VAL A 129 -13.92 -0.11 0.03
C VAL A 129 -13.68 1.33 0.46
N PRO A 130 -14.25 1.75 1.61
CA PRO A 130 -14.00 3.07 2.17
C PRO A 130 -12.51 3.36 2.31
N LEU A 131 -12.12 4.61 2.02
CA LEU A 131 -10.75 5.12 2.09
C LEU A 131 -9.74 4.49 1.10
N LEU A 132 -10.09 3.48 0.31
CA LEU A 132 -9.13 2.88 -0.65
C LEU A 132 -8.65 3.93 -1.66
N ASP A 133 -9.59 4.64 -2.31
CA ASP A 133 -9.26 5.73 -3.23
C ASP A 133 -8.52 6.87 -2.51
N THR A 134 -8.86 7.20 -1.26
CA THR A 134 -8.17 8.22 -0.47
C THR A 134 -6.71 7.84 -0.21
N ALA A 135 -6.46 6.59 0.17
CA ALA A 135 -5.12 6.06 0.45
C ALA A 135 -4.28 5.96 -0.83
N LEU A 136 -4.86 5.48 -1.93
CA LEU A 136 -4.21 5.46 -3.25
C LEU A 136 -3.87 6.85 -3.76
N ALA A 137 -4.81 7.77 -3.58
CA ALA A 137 -4.66 9.17 -3.93
C ALA A 137 -3.89 9.97 -2.89
N GLY A 138 -3.28 9.35 -1.86
CA GLY A 138 -2.39 10.00 -0.90
C GLY A 138 -2.88 11.36 -0.39
N VAL A 139 -4.20 11.54 -0.32
CA VAL A 139 -4.86 12.81 0.02
C VAL A 139 -5.20 12.82 1.50
N ALA A 140 -5.60 13.99 2.00
CA ALA A 140 -6.09 14.11 3.35
C ALA A 140 -7.29 13.17 3.60
N LEU A 141 -7.32 12.57 4.79
CA LEU A 141 -8.42 11.73 5.24
C LEU A 141 -9.75 12.52 5.25
N PRO A 142 -10.89 11.84 5.09
CA PRO A 142 -12.20 12.46 5.26
C PRO A 142 -12.31 13.17 6.61
N GLN A 143 -13.11 14.24 6.65
CA GLN A 143 -13.27 15.06 7.85
C GLN A 143 -13.68 14.22 9.08
N SER A 144 -14.57 13.24 8.91
CA SER A 144 -14.99 12.31 9.96
C SER A 144 -13.81 11.56 10.59
N THR A 145 -12.94 10.96 9.79
CA THR A 145 -11.73 10.27 10.28
C THR A 145 -10.75 11.23 10.93
N ARG A 146 -10.56 12.44 10.36
CA ARG A 146 -9.67 13.46 10.93
C ARG A 146 -10.16 13.92 12.31
N GLU A 147 -11.46 14.13 12.47
CA GLU A 147 -12.07 14.48 13.75
C GLU A 147 -11.87 13.36 14.78
N ARG A 148 -12.02 12.09 14.38
CA ARG A 148 -11.73 10.93 15.24
C ARG A 148 -10.26 10.85 15.64
N CYS A 149 -9.32 11.14 14.75
CA CYS A 149 -7.91 11.26 15.11
C CYS A 149 -7.69 12.36 16.15
N LEU A 150 -8.30 13.54 15.95
CA LEU A 150 -8.18 14.67 16.86
C LEU A 150 -8.70 14.34 18.27
N THR A 151 -9.82 13.61 18.39
CA THR A 151 -10.40 13.29 19.71
C THR A 151 -9.50 12.38 20.56
N VAL A 152 -8.69 11.53 19.93
CA VAL A 152 -7.74 10.64 20.61
C VAL A 152 -6.30 11.15 20.59
N GLY A 153 -6.06 12.34 20.07
CA GLY A 153 -4.72 12.94 19.96
C GLY A 153 -3.80 12.23 18.96
N ALA A 154 -4.36 11.54 17.97
CA ALA A 154 -3.61 10.95 16.87
C ALA A 154 -3.39 11.97 15.74
N ASP A 155 -2.23 11.89 15.08
CA ASP A 155 -1.93 12.69 13.89
C ASP A 155 -2.63 12.08 12.66
N ALA A 156 -3.61 12.81 12.12
CA ALA A 156 -4.37 12.35 10.96
C ALA A 156 -3.52 12.29 9.68
N ASP A 157 -2.55 13.18 9.50
CA ASP A 157 -1.66 13.15 8.33
C ASP A 157 -0.73 11.95 8.41
N ARG A 158 -0.27 11.60 9.62
CA ARG A 158 0.50 10.36 9.83
C ARG A 158 -0.34 9.12 9.54
N LEU A 159 -1.60 9.07 9.98
CA LEU A 159 -2.49 7.96 9.63
C LEU A 159 -2.69 7.87 8.11
N ALA A 160 -2.92 9.00 7.43
CA ALA A 160 -3.07 9.05 5.98
C ALA A 160 -1.86 8.43 5.27
N LEU A 161 -0.64 8.78 5.70
CA LEU A 161 0.59 8.21 5.19
C LEU A 161 0.67 6.70 5.47
N LEU A 162 0.44 6.26 6.72
CA LEU A 162 0.47 4.84 7.08
C LEU A 162 -0.47 4.00 6.20
N LEU A 163 -1.70 4.48 5.96
CA LEU A 163 -2.66 3.82 5.07
C LEU A 163 -2.15 3.80 3.62
N THR A 164 -1.70 4.95 3.11
CA THR A 164 -1.15 5.11 1.76
C THR A 164 -0.04 4.11 1.48
N TYR A 165 0.98 4.05 2.35
CA TYR A 165 2.12 3.15 2.15
C TYR A 165 1.78 1.68 2.39
N THR A 166 0.78 1.39 3.22
CA THR A 166 0.30 0.01 3.41
C THR A 166 -0.38 -0.48 2.12
N VAL A 167 -1.30 0.32 1.56
CA VAL A 167 -1.99 -0.01 0.30
C VAL A 167 -1.01 -0.08 -0.88
N ALA A 168 -0.04 0.84 -0.94
CA ALA A 168 0.97 0.87 -2.00
C ALA A 168 1.85 -0.38 -2.07
N ILE A 169 1.95 -1.18 -0.99
CA ILE A 169 2.68 -2.46 -1.04
C ILE A 169 2.06 -3.40 -2.09
N VAL A 170 0.73 -3.49 -2.14
CA VAL A 170 0.01 -4.34 -3.10
C VAL A 170 -0.25 -3.56 -4.38
N GLU A 171 -0.95 -2.44 -4.28
CA GLU A 171 -1.48 -1.71 -5.44
C GLU A 171 -0.37 -1.15 -6.33
N GLY A 172 0.71 -0.65 -5.75
CA GLY A 172 1.88 -0.20 -6.52
C GLY A 172 2.51 -1.33 -7.34
N SER A 173 2.44 -2.57 -6.84
CA SER A 173 3.02 -3.74 -7.48
C SER A 173 2.10 -4.40 -8.52
N LEU A 174 0.80 -4.10 -8.52
CA LEU A 174 -0.15 -4.62 -9.52
C LEU A 174 0.10 -4.03 -10.90
N PHE A 175 0.45 -2.74 -10.96
CA PHE A 175 0.55 -1.98 -12.21
C PHE A 175 1.99 -1.65 -12.63
N SER A 176 2.95 -1.82 -11.73
CA SER A 176 4.37 -1.77 -12.05
C SER A 176 4.96 -3.16 -11.79
N ALA A 177 5.46 -3.83 -12.83
CA ALA A 177 5.90 -5.23 -12.81
C ALA A 177 6.60 -5.62 -11.48
N ALA A 178 5.81 -6.18 -10.54
CA ALA A 178 6.15 -6.51 -9.16
C ALA A 178 7.49 -5.94 -8.67
N HIS A 179 7.56 -4.63 -8.43
CA HIS A 179 8.78 -3.99 -7.93
C HIS A 179 9.00 -4.34 -6.46
N ASP A 180 9.70 -5.46 -6.25
CA ASP A 180 10.16 -5.92 -4.94
C ASP A 180 10.80 -4.80 -4.10
N GLU A 181 11.57 -3.91 -4.72
CA GLU A 181 12.20 -2.80 -3.99
C GLU A 181 11.21 -1.74 -3.52
N GLU A 182 10.13 -1.53 -4.27
CA GLU A 182 9.10 -0.54 -3.95
C GLU A 182 8.25 -1.00 -2.78
N SER A 183 7.76 -2.25 -2.79
CA SER A 183 7.05 -2.81 -1.63
C SER A 183 7.91 -2.82 -0.36
N LEU A 184 9.23 -3.08 -0.48
CA LEU A 184 10.15 -3.01 0.66
C LEU A 184 10.34 -1.56 1.14
N ARG A 185 10.42 -0.60 0.21
CA ARG A 185 10.53 0.83 0.54
C ARG A 185 9.27 1.32 1.27
N SER A 186 8.08 0.97 0.76
CA SER A 186 6.81 1.31 1.38
C SER A 186 6.69 0.74 2.79
N LEU A 187 7.04 -0.53 2.98
CA LEU A 187 7.13 -1.12 4.33
C LEU A 187 8.12 -0.35 5.23
N GLY A 188 9.24 0.11 4.68
CA GLY A 188 10.22 0.92 5.40
C GLY A 188 9.65 2.23 5.92
N VAL A 189 8.79 2.89 5.15
CA VAL A 189 8.12 4.11 5.59
C VAL A 189 7.08 3.81 6.66
N VAL A 190 6.27 2.76 6.51
CA VAL A 190 5.32 2.31 7.55
C VAL A 190 6.03 2.07 8.88
N LEU A 191 7.14 1.32 8.85
CA LEU A 191 7.94 1.03 10.04
C LEU A 191 8.57 2.29 10.65
N ALA A 192 9.04 3.23 9.83
CA ALA A 192 9.65 4.46 10.30
C ALA A 192 8.62 5.36 10.99
N LEU A 193 7.47 5.60 10.35
CA LEU A 193 6.39 6.42 10.90
C LEU A 193 5.86 5.84 12.21
N ALA A 194 5.58 4.54 12.25
CA ALA A 194 5.08 3.89 13.45
C ALA A 194 6.10 3.91 14.61
N ALA A 195 7.40 3.81 14.31
CA ALA A 195 8.45 3.86 15.31
C ALA A 195 8.60 5.24 15.98
N GLU A 196 8.20 6.33 15.31
CA GLU A 196 8.14 7.66 15.93
C GLU A 196 7.13 7.71 17.09
N ASP A 197 6.09 6.89 17.02
CA ASP A 197 5.06 6.73 18.06
C ASP A 197 5.34 5.50 18.98
N GLY A 198 6.56 4.97 18.96
CA GLY A 198 6.99 3.87 19.82
C GLY A 198 6.47 2.49 19.40
N VAL A 199 5.84 2.37 18.23
CA VAL A 199 5.33 1.09 17.71
C VAL A 199 6.42 0.37 16.94
N SER A 200 6.72 -0.86 17.36
CA SER A 200 7.76 -1.68 16.72
C SER A 200 7.17 -2.74 15.78
N GLY A 201 7.93 -3.03 14.71
CA GLY A 201 7.59 -4.09 13.77
C GLY A 201 7.64 -5.49 14.40
N PRO A 202 6.74 -6.40 13.99
CA PRO A 202 6.73 -7.79 14.46
C PRO A 202 7.98 -8.58 13.99
N PRO A 203 8.38 -9.64 14.70
CA PRO A 203 9.46 -10.51 14.23
C PRO A 203 9.16 -11.10 12.83
N ALA A 204 10.09 -10.96 11.88
CA ALA A 204 9.94 -11.50 10.52
C ALA A 204 9.66 -13.02 10.49
N ALA A 205 10.14 -13.77 11.49
CA ALA A 205 9.90 -15.21 11.63
C ALA A 205 8.41 -15.58 11.75
N TRP A 206 7.55 -14.65 12.18
CA TRP A 206 6.11 -14.88 12.20
C TRP A 206 5.52 -15.09 10.80
N PHE A 207 6.19 -14.56 9.77
CA PHE A 207 5.78 -14.59 8.36
C PHE A 207 6.64 -15.53 7.52
N ALA A 208 7.32 -16.51 8.14
CA ALA A 208 8.25 -17.40 7.46
C ALA A 208 7.65 -18.26 6.33
N ARG A 209 6.31 -18.30 6.19
CA ARG A 209 5.59 -18.98 5.10
C ARG A 209 5.32 -18.07 3.90
N LEU A 210 5.55 -16.76 4.01
CA LEU A 210 5.30 -15.75 2.98
C LEU A 210 6.64 -15.27 2.41
N LEU A 211 7.39 -16.19 1.79
CA LEU A 211 8.74 -15.93 1.29
C LEU A 211 8.70 -15.45 -0.16
N ARG A 212 9.67 -14.60 -0.51
CA ARG A 212 9.79 -14.01 -1.84
C ARG A 212 9.99 -15.02 -2.97
N GLN A 213 10.62 -16.16 -2.67
CA GLN A 213 10.90 -17.19 -3.68
C GLN A 213 9.63 -17.81 -4.26
N ASP A 214 8.48 -17.61 -3.61
CA ASP A 214 7.20 -18.14 -4.02
C ASP A 214 6.46 -17.18 -4.98
N ARG A 215 5.84 -17.73 -6.02
CA ARG A 215 4.99 -17.03 -7.00
C ARG A 215 5.61 -15.71 -7.50
N HIS A 216 6.85 -15.74 -7.98
CA HIS A 216 7.54 -14.57 -8.55
C HIS A 216 7.60 -13.33 -7.62
N GLY A 217 7.66 -13.53 -6.29
CA GLY A 217 7.72 -12.43 -5.32
C GLY A 217 6.39 -12.03 -4.71
N TRP A 218 5.26 -12.53 -5.23
CA TRP A 218 3.94 -12.30 -4.65
C TRP A 218 3.75 -13.05 -3.33
N GLY A 219 4.30 -14.26 -3.21
CA GLY A 219 4.10 -15.16 -2.08
C GLY A 219 2.93 -16.11 -2.29
N VAL A 220 2.82 -17.12 -1.42
CA VAL A 220 1.71 -18.08 -1.45
C VAL A 220 0.41 -17.45 -0.94
N SER A 221 -0.72 -17.84 -1.53
CA SER A 221 -2.04 -17.54 -0.97
C SER A 221 -2.29 -18.41 0.26
N LEU A 222 -2.86 -17.82 1.30
CA LEU A 222 -3.24 -18.50 2.52
C LEU A 222 -4.68 -19.01 2.41
N SER A 223 -4.95 -20.16 3.01
CA SER A 223 -6.32 -20.54 3.34
C SER A 223 -6.90 -19.62 4.42
N ALA A 224 -8.23 -19.60 4.54
CA ALA A 224 -8.92 -18.83 5.58
C ALA A 224 -8.44 -19.19 7.00
N GLU A 225 -8.17 -20.48 7.25
CA GLU A 225 -7.64 -20.96 8.53
C GLU A 225 -6.22 -20.44 8.78
N GLU A 226 -5.34 -20.46 7.77
CA GLU A 226 -3.98 -19.93 7.91
C GLU A 226 -3.97 -18.42 8.13
N LEU A 227 -4.85 -17.68 7.46
CA LEU A 227 -5.03 -16.26 7.71
C LEU A 227 -5.51 -16.01 9.15
N HIS A 228 -6.48 -16.78 9.63
CA HIS A 228 -6.98 -16.69 11.00
C HIS A 228 -5.86 -16.94 12.02
N GLN A 229 -5.07 -18.01 11.84
CA GLN A 229 -3.92 -18.34 12.70
C GLN A 229 -2.84 -17.25 12.67
N LEU A 230 -2.60 -16.65 11.51
CA LEU A 230 -1.65 -15.53 11.39
C LEU A 230 -2.13 -14.33 12.20
N ARG A 231 -3.41 -13.95 12.05
CA ARG A 231 -4.01 -12.83 12.79
C ARG A 231 -4.00 -13.07 14.29
N ALA A 232 -4.43 -14.25 14.75
CA ALA A 232 -4.43 -14.63 16.16
C ALA A 232 -3.04 -14.52 16.81
N ARG A 233 -1.97 -14.84 16.08
CA ARG A 233 -0.59 -14.69 16.56
C ARG A 233 -0.14 -13.23 16.67
N THR A 234 -0.76 -12.35 15.89
CA THR A 234 -0.37 -10.94 15.77
C THR A 234 -1.23 -9.99 16.60
N SER A 235 -2.41 -10.44 17.02
CA SER A 235 -3.28 -9.80 18.01
C SER A 235 -2.66 -9.94 19.42
N VAL A 236 -1.63 -9.13 19.68
CA VAL A 236 -1.01 -8.97 21.01
C VAL A 236 -1.28 -7.56 21.50
#